data_AF-A0A2Z4RS14-F1
#
_entry.id   AF-A0A2Z4RS14-F1
#
_cell.length_a   1.000
_cell.length_b   1.000
_cell.length_c   1.000
_cell.angle_alpha   90.00
_cell.angle_beta   90.00
_cell.angle_gamma   90.00
#
_symmetry.space_group_name_H-M   'P 1'
#
loop_
_entity.id
_entity.type
_entity.pdbx_description
1 polymer ?
#
loop_
_entity_poly.entity_id
_entity_poly.type
_entity_poly.pdbx_seq_one_letter_code
_entity_poly.pdbx_strand_id
1 'polypeptide(L)' 'MSLPEFRRWVAYRNKRGSLNFGMRIERGFALLATLYANRNSDKVKYKIFDFMPHESEPELTLEEAIASWG' A
#
# COMPACT_ATOMS: atom_id res chain seq x y z
N MET A 1 -27.99 -1.06 -7.55
CA MET A 1 -27.07 -0.66 -8.64
C MET A 1 -27.39 -1.50 -9.86
N SER A 2 -27.63 -0.86 -11.00
CA SER A 2 -27.92 -1.57 -12.25
C SER A 2 -26.65 -2.11 -12.91
N LEU A 3 -26.77 -3.10 -13.80
CA LEU A 3 -25.63 -3.63 -14.56
C LEU A 3 -24.89 -2.54 -15.37
N PRO A 4 -25.57 -1.61 -16.07
CA PRO A 4 -24.90 -0.49 -16.74
C PRO A 4 -24.11 0.41 -15.78
N GLU A 5 -24.67 0.72 -14.60
CA GLU A 5 -23.98 1.52 -13.57
C GLU A 5 -22.74 0.82 -13.04
N PHE A 6 -22.85 -0.48 -12.72
CA PHE A 6 -21.71 -1.28 -12.27
C PHE A 6 -20.58 -1.26 -13.30
N ARG A 7 -20.90 -1.49 -14.58
CA ARG A 7 -19.90 -1.45 -15.68
C ARG A 7 -19.23 -0.09 -15.81
N ARG A 8 -19.96 1.02 -15.61
CA ARG A 8 -19.38 2.37 -15.60
C ARG A 8 -18.40 2.54 -14.44
N TRP A 9 -18.75 2.07 -13.24
CA TRP A 9 -17.84 2.11 -12.09
C TRP A 9 -16.60 1.26 -12.28
N VAL A 10 -16.71 0.08 -12.90
CA VAL A 10 -15.56 -0.76 -13.27
C VAL A 10 -14.64 0.00 -14.23
N ALA A 11 -15.18 0.59 -15.30
CA ALA A 11 -14.40 1.38 -16.24
C ALA A 11 -13.72 2.58 -15.57
N TYR A 12 -14.42 3.26 -14.67
CA TYR A 12 -13.87 4.36 -13.87
C TYR A 12 -12.71 3.89 -12.99
N ARG A 13 -12.89 2.80 -12.23
CA ARG A 13 -11.84 2.25 -11.36
C ARG A 13 -10.61 1.79 -12.14
N ASN A 14 -10.78 1.19 -13.31
CA ASN A 14 -9.67 0.80 -14.17
C ASN A 14 -8.90 2.03 -14.67
N LYS A 15 -9.59 3.13 -15.00
CA LYS A 15 -8.97 4.36 -15.48
C LYS A 15 -8.31 5.19 -14.37
N ARG A 16 -8.92 5.23 -13.18
CA ARG A 16 -8.55 6.18 -12.12
C ARG A 16 -7.99 5.53 -10.87
N GLY A 17 -8.10 4.21 -10.71
CA GLY A 17 -7.71 3.46 -9.52
C GLY A 17 -8.84 3.23 -8.53
N SER A 18 -8.49 2.82 -7.32
CA SER A 18 -9.43 2.59 -6.21
C SER A 18 -10.33 3.80 -5.93
N LEU A 19 -11.56 3.53 -5.50
CA LEU A 19 -12.49 4.54 -4.97
C LEU A 19 -12.07 5.06 -3.59
N ASN A 20 -11.12 4.40 -2.92
CA ASN A 20 -10.54 4.88 -1.67
C ASN A 20 -9.42 5.90 -1.96
N PHE A 21 -9.83 7.13 -2.26
CA PHE A 21 -8.90 8.21 -2.61
C PHE A 21 -7.98 8.60 -1.44
N GLY A 22 -8.50 8.64 -0.21
CA GLY A 22 -7.72 8.94 1.00
C GLY A 22 -6.57 7.95 1.20
N MET A 23 -6.86 6.64 1.14
CA MET A 23 -5.83 5.59 1.25
C MET A 23 -4.76 5.71 0.15
N ARG A 24 -5.12 6.15 -1.06
CA ARG A 24 -4.15 6.35 -2.15
C ARG A 24 -3.20 7.51 -1.88
N ILE A 25 -3.73 8.61 -1.34
CA ILE A 25 -2.91 9.75 -0.92
C ILE A 25 -1.99 9.31 0.22
N GLU A 26 -2.54 8.68 1.25
CA GLU A 26 -1.78 8.19 2.40
C GLU A 26 -0.66 7.24 1.97
N ARG A 27 -0.94 6.22 1.15
CA ARG A 27 0.08 5.33 0.58
C ARG A 27 1.17 6.09 -0.17
N GLY A 28 0.80 7.10 -0.95
CA GLY A 28 1.77 7.92 -1.70
C GLY A 28 2.71 8.68 -0.78
N PHE A 29 2.18 9.34 0.25
CA PHE A 29 2.99 10.05 1.24
C PHE A 29 3.81 9.12 2.12
N ALA A 30 3.25 7.97 2.53
CA ALA A 30 3.96 6.95 3.28
C ALA A 30 5.18 6.44 2.49
N LEU A 31 5.03 6.16 1.19
CA LEU A 31 6.16 5.77 0.33
C LEU A 31 7.26 6.83 0.30
N LEU A 32 6.90 8.11 0.13
CA LEU A 32 7.88 9.21 0.15
C LEU A 32 8.57 9.33 1.50
N ALA A 33 7.83 9.22 2.60
CA ALA A 33 8.36 9.23 3.96
C ALA A 33 9.34 8.08 4.20
N THR A 34 9.00 6.86 3.77
CA THR A 34 9.88 5.68 3.85
C THR A 34 11.17 5.89 3.06
N LEU A 35 11.08 6.37 1.81
CA LEU A 35 12.26 6.65 0.99
C LEU A 35 13.15 7.72 1.64
N TYR A 36 12.54 8.78 2.17
CA TYR A 36 13.26 9.84 2.86
C TYR A 36 13.93 9.33 4.15
N ALA A 37 13.21 8.61 5.00
CA ALA A 37 13.73 8.07 6.25
C ALA A 37 14.87 7.07 6.01
N ASN A 38 14.70 6.14 5.07
CA ASN A 38 15.71 5.14 4.74
C ASN A 38 16.95 5.71 4.05
N ARG A 39 16.81 6.85 3.35
CA ARG A 39 17.97 7.57 2.78
C ARG A 39 18.82 8.24 3.86
N ASN A 40 18.20 8.70 4.94
CA ASN A 40 18.88 9.46 6.00
C ASN A 40 19.17 8.63 7.26
N SER A 41 18.86 7.33 7.24
CA SER A 41 19.05 6.42 8.36
C SER A 41 19.98 5.27 7.98
N ASP A 42 21.13 5.21 8.67
CA ASP A 42 22.10 4.13 8.50
C ASP A 42 21.77 2.90 9.35
N LYS A 43 20.99 3.08 10.43
CA LYS A 43 20.79 2.08 11.48
C LYS A 43 19.42 1.42 11.45
N VAL A 44 18.40 2.15 11.02
CA VAL A 44 17.01 1.67 11.02
C VAL A 44 16.50 1.63 9.59
N LYS A 45 15.91 0.48 9.21
CA LYS A 45 15.15 0.34 7.98
C LYS A 45 13.68 0.44 8.30
N TYR A 46 13.07 1.50 7.78
CA TYR A 46 11.65 1.75 7.86
C TYR A 46 10.93 1.05 6.72
N LYS A 47 9.74 0.54 7.01
CA LYS A 47 8.79 0.01 6.04
C LYS A 47 7.75 1.09 5.70
N ILE A 48 6.95 0.85 4.66
CA ILE A 48 5.85 1.76 4.32
C ILE A 48 4.77 1.79 5.40
N PHE A 49 4.51 0.65 6.03
CA PHE A 49 3.48 0.49 7.06
C PHE A 49 3.80 1.27 8.34
N ASP A 50 5.07 1.59 8.61
CA ASP A 50 5.45 2.46 9.74
C ASP A 50 4.87 3.89 9.61
N PHE A 51 4.48 4.29 8.40
CA PHE A 51 3.87 5.59 8.09
C PHE A 51 2.40 5.47 7.68
N MET A 52 1.77 4.32 7.91
CA MET A 52 0.36 4.05 7.60
C MET A 52 -0.36 3.49 8.83
N PRO A 53 -0.72 4.33 9.83
CA PRO A 53 -1.24 3.86 11.13
C PRO A 53 -2.56 3.09 11.04
N HIS A 54 -3.29 3.23 9.92
CA HIS A 54 -4.58 2.58 9.69
C HIS A 54 -4.49 1.32 8.82
N GLU A 55 -3.31 0.98 8.30
CA GLU A 55 -3.11 -0.20 7.47
C GLU A 55 -2.21 -1.19 8.21
N SER A 56 -2.69 -2.43 8.37
CA SER A 56 -1.85 -3.49 8.93
C SER A 56 -0.84 -3.98 7.88
N GLU A 57 0.40 -4.19 8.31
CA GLU A 57 1.39 -4.87 7.47
C GLU A 57 0.87 -6.29 7.13
N PRO A 58 0.85 -6.69 5.85
CA PRO A 58 0.47 -8.04 5.46
C PRO A 58 1.35 -9.08 6.13
N GLU A 59 0.73 -10.12 6.66
CA GLU A 59 1.45 -11.28 7.18
C GLU A 59 2.17 -12.00 6.04
N LEU A 60 3.39 -12.47 6.31
CA LEU A 60 4.13 -13.30 5.37
C LEU A 60 3.37 -14.62 5.17
N THR A 61 3.34 -15.09 3.92
CA THR A 61 2.92 -16.47 3.65
C THR A 61 3.90 -17.45 4.30
N LEU A 62 3.48 -18.70 4.49
CA LEU A 62 4.35 -19.73 5.06
C LEU A 62 5.62 -19.91 4.23
N GLU A 63 5.48 -19.91 2.90
CA GLU A 63 6.57 -20.07 1.95
C GLU A 63 7.57 -18.91 2.06
N GLU A 64 7.08 -17.66 2.14
CA GLU A 64 7.92 -16.47 2.32
C GLU A 64 8.61 -16.46 3.70
N ALA A 65 7.92 -16.91 4.75
CA ALA A 65 8.48 -17.00 6.09
C ALA A 65 9.64 -18.00 6.14
N ILE A 66 9.47 -19.20 5.55
CA ILE A 66 10.53 -20.20 5.45
C ILE A 66 11.73 -19.65 4.66
N ALA A 67 11.48 -18.94 3.56
CA ALA A 67 12.54 -18.32 2.77
C ALA A 67 13.31 -17.24 3.55
N SER A 68 12.67 -16.54 4.49
CA SER A 68 13.32 -15.50 5.30
C SER A 68 14.31 -16.02 6.37
N TRP A 69 14.29 -17.33 6.64
CA TRP A 69 15.16 -17.97 7.64
C TRP A 69 16.45 -18.56 7.06
N GLY A 70 16.56 -18.68 5.74
CA GLY A 70 17.76 -19.14 5.03
C GLY A 70 18.73 -18.02 4.69
#